data_AF-A0A7X9CIA3-F1
#
_entry.id   AF-A0A7X9CIA3-F1
#
_cell.length_a   1.000
_cell.length_b   1.000
_cell.length_c   1.000
_cell.angle_alpha   90.00
_cell.angle_beta   90.00
_cell.angle_gamma   90.00
#
_symmetry.space_group_name_H-M   'P 1'
#
loop_
_entity.id
_entity.type
_entity.pdbx_description
1 polymer ?
#
loop_
_entity_poly.entity_id
_entity_poly.type
_entity_poly.pdbx_seq_one_letter_code
_entity_poly.pdbx_strand_id
1 'polypeptide(L)'
;GIPAIFDGSNNDDRFLRNAIRLRVIPLLEQLNPSVKEAIHRTSQHLTEAEKVYTSAINEQTASLFQGEEINIDALKRNPSPSSLLYEILTPLGFNSSVIGDIAESLNATPGKQFLGDRFRVIKDREAFLVTALPETETTSIYTIEEDTPSLTKPLSMEIRSLEMPVAIEKNKSTLTVDRDLLHFPLLLRRWQAGDWFIPFGMKGRKKLSDFFTDRKMNLRDKEEVWVLLSGEDLVWIVGERPDNRFRVTEKTKRVLQISICPENV
;
A
#
# COMPACT_ATOMS: atom_id res chain seq x y z
N GLY A 1 -47.90 -1.34 -42.38
CA GLY A 1 -46.72 -2.20 -42.19
C GLY A 1 -45.49 -1.37 -42.50
N ILE A 2 -44.48 -1.41 -41.65
CA ILE A 2 -43.23 -0.66 -41.87
C ILE A 2 -42.39 -1.46 -42.88
N PRO A 3 -41.93 -0.84 -44.00
CA PRO A 3 -41.09 -1.52 -44.98
C PRO A 3 -39.71 -1.80 -44.41
N ALA A 4 -39.20 -3.02 -44.62
CA ALA A 4 -37.85 -3.39 -44.20
C ALA A 4 -36.81 -2.68 -45.07
N ILE A 5 -35.95 -1.87 -44.45
CA ILE A 5 -34.80 -1.25 -45.10
C ILE A 5 -33.67 -2.29 -45.13
N PHE A 6 -33.29 -2.73 -46.33
CA PHE A 6 -32.15 -3.62 -46.53
C PHE A 6 -30.84 -2.81 -46.45
N ASP A 7 -30.13 -2.93 -45.33
CA ASP A 7 -28.77 -2.43 -45.16
C ASP A 7 -27.78 -3.46 -45.72
N GLY A 8 -27.00 -3.09 -46.74
CA GLY A 8 -26.03 -3.94 -47.44
C GLY A 8 -24.89 -4.46 -46.55
N SER A 9 -24.67 -3.87 -45.37
CA SER A 9 -23.71 -4.38 -44.38
C SER A 9 -24.13 -5.70 -43.70
N ASN A 10 -25.40 -6.13 -43.85
CA ASN A 10 -25.94 -7.35 -43.25
C ASN A 10 -25.35 -8.67 -43.80
N ASN A 11 -24.67 -8.62 -44.94
CA ASN A 11 -24.03 -9.77 -45.59
C ASN A 11 -22.49 -9.69 -45.55
N ASP A 12 -21.93 -8.70 -44.86
CA ASP A 12 -20.49 -8.53 -44.74
C ASP A 12 -19.96 -9.38 -43.57
N ASP A 13 -19.22 -10.45 -43.88
CA ASP A 13 -18.68 -11.42 -42.94
C ASP A 13 -17.43 -10.91 -42.20
N ARG A 14 -16.91 -9.73 -42.55
CA ARG A 14 -15.74 -9.13 -41.89
C ARG A 14 -15.99 -8.78 -40.42
N PHE A 15 -17.26 -8.60 -40.04
CA PHE A 15 -17.66 -8.40 -38.66
C PHE A 15 -17.93 -9.74 -37.98
N LEU A 16 -17.29 -9.98 -36.83
CA LEU A 16 -17.41 -11.24 -36.06
C LEU A 16 -18.87 -11.66 -35.83
N ARG A 17 -19.75 -10.70 -35.50
CA ARG A 17 -21.18 -10.96 -35.29
C ARG A 17 -21.88 -11.51 -36.55
N ASN A 18 -21.58 -10.94 -37.71
CA ASN A 18 -22.14 -11.38 -38.99
C ASN A 18 -21.60 -12.75 -39.40
N ALA A 19 -20.29 -12.99 -39.20
CA ALA A 19 -19.67 -14.30 -39.43
C ALA A 19 -20.32 -15.39 -38.56
N ILE A 20 -20.56 -15.12 -37.28
CA ILE A 20 -21.26 -16.04 -36.37
C ILE A 20 -22.67 -16.34 -36.90
N ARG A 21 -23.45 -15.30 -37.25
CA ARG A 21 -24.85 -15.45 -37.72
C ARG A 21 -24.95 -16.22 -39.04
N LEU A 22 -24.11 -15.89 -40.01
CA LEU A 22 -24.24 -16.38 -41.40
C LEU A 22 -23.54 -17.72 -41.63
N ARG A 23 -22.52 -18.06 -40.84
CA ARG A 23 -21.72 -19.27 -41.05
C ARG A 23 -21.79 -20.24 -39.88
N VAL A 24 -21.55 -19.76 -38.66
CA VAL A 24 -21.42 -20.66 -37.49
C VAL A 24 -22.77 -21.21 -37.04
N ILE A 25 -23.77 -20.34 -36.85
CA ILE A 25 -25.10 -20.76 -36.38
C ILE A 25 -25.77 -21.76 -37.33
N PRO A 26 -25.80 -21.55 -38.67
CA PRO A 26 -26.38 -22.53 -39.59
C PRO A 26 -25.71 -23.89 -39.55
N LEU A 27 -24.38 -23.94 -39.41
CA LEU A 27 -23.64 -25.22 -39.26
C LEU A 27 -24.01 -25.93 -37.96
N LEU A 28 -24.18 -25.20 -36.86
CA LEU A 28 -24.64 -25.77 -35.59
C LEU A 28 -26.08 -26.26 -35.68
N GLU A 29 -26.95 -25.58 -36.44
CA GLU A 29 -28.34 -26.01 -36.68
C GLU A 29 -28.42 -27.34 -37.44
N GLN A 30 -27.46 -27.63 -38.32
CA GLN A 30 -27.38 -28.94 -39.00
C GLN A 30 -27.12 -30.08 -38.01
N LEU A 31 -26.37 -29.83 -36.93
CA LEU A 31 -26.08 -30.82 -35.88
C LEU A 31 -27.21 -30.92 -34.85
N ASN A 32 -27.78 -29.78 -34.48
CA ASN A 32 -28.91 -29.68 -33.57
C ASN A 32 -29.87 -28.56 -34.03
N PRO A 33 -31.03 -28.92 -34.62
CA PRO A 33 -32.00 -27.93 -35.11
C PRO A 33 -32.52 -26.97 -34.03
N SER A 34 -32.44 -27.35 -32.74
CA SER A 34 -32.87 -26.54 -31.59
C SER A 34 -31.74 -25.72 -30.95
N VAL A 35 -30.59 -25.55 -31.64
CA VAL A 35 -29.41 -24.94 -31.04
C VAL A 35 -29.64 -23.48 -30.60
N LYS A 36 -30.44 -22.72 -31.34
CA LYS A 36 -30.77 -21.32 -30.98
C LYS A 36 -31.54 -21.26 -29.67
N GLU A 37 -32.56 -22.10 -29.52
CA GLU A 37 -33.36 -22.22 -28.31
C GLU A 37 -32.53 -22.78 -27.14
N ALA A 38 -31.64 -23.74 -27.41
CA ALA A 38 -30.74 -24.29 -26.41
C ALA A 38 -29.75 -23.22 -25.90
N ILE A 39 -29.13 -22.45 -26.79
CA ILE A 39 -28.25 -21.32 -26.42
C ILE A 39 -29.03 -20.28 -25.62
N HIS A 40 -30.24 -19.93 -26.07
CA HIS A 40 -31.08 -18.95 -25.37
C HIS A 40 -31.44 -19.42 -23.95
N ARG A 41 -31.88 -20.68 -23.80
CA ARG A 41 -32.20 -21.27 -22.49
C ARG A 41 -30.97 -21.33 -21.59
N THR A 42 -29.81 -21.74 -22.11
CA THR A 42 -28.55 -21.72 -21.35
C THR A 42 -28.18 -20.31 -20.92
N SER A 43 -28.32 -19.32 -21.80
CA SER A 43 -28.10 -17.91 -21.46
C SER A 43 -29.01 -17.46 -20.31
N GLN A 44 -30.30 -17.84 -20.33
CA GLN A 44 -31.23 -17.52 -19.24
C GLN A 44 -30.82 -18.18 -17.93
N HIS A 45 -30.44 -19.46 -17.94
CA HIS A 45 -29.96 -20.15 -16.75
C HIS A 45 -28.67 -19.53 -16.19
N LEU A 46 -27.74 -19.12 -17.07
CA LEU A 46 -26.51 -18.44 -16.67
C LEU A 46 -26.80 -17.07 -16.04
N THR A 47 -27.73 -16.30 -16.59
CA THR A 47 -28.15 -15.02 -15.99
C THR A 47 -28.77 -15.22 -14.60
N GLU A 48 -29.60 -16.23 -14.39
CA GLU A 48 -30.14 -16.51 -13.05
C GLU A 48 -29.04 -16.99 -12.08
N ALA A 49 -28.09 -17.80 -12.55
CA ALA A 49 -26.95 -18.23 -11.74
C ALA A 49 -26.03 -17.06 -11.37
N GLU A 50 -25.78 -16.13 -12.30
CA GLU A 50 -24.99 -14.91 -12.08
C GLU A 50 -25.60 -14.02 -10.99
N LYS A 51 -26.93 -13.89 -10.93
CA LYS A 51 -27.60 -13.13 -9.85
C LYS A 51 -27.32 -13.73 -8.48
N VAL A 52 -27.42 -15.05 -8.34
CA VAL A 52 -27.13 -15.76 -7.09
C VAL A 52 -25.66 -15.60 -6.70
N TYR A 53 -24.75 -15.80 -7.67
CA TYR A 53 -23.31 -15.60 -7.49
C TYR A 53 -22.99 -14.18 -7.02
N THR A 54 -23.47 -13.17 -7.75
CA THR A 54 -23.21 -11.74 -7.46
C THR A 54 -23.73 -11.36 -6.07
N SER A 55 -24.93 -11.83 -5.69
CA SER A 55 -25.47 -11.58 -4.35
C SER A 55 -24.58 -12.17 -3.25
N ALA A 56 -24.12 -13.41 -3.42
CA ALA A 56 -23.28 -14.08 -2.43
C ALA A 56 -21.88 -13.45 -2.33
N ILE A 57 -21.29 -13.08 -3.47
CA ILE A 57 -19.99 -12.41 -3.53
C ILE A 57 -20.05 -11.05 -2.85
N ASN A 58 -21.03 -10.20 -3.20
CA ASN A 58 -21.10 -8.83 -2.68
C ASN A 58 -21.22 -8.77 -1.15
N GLU A 59 -21.97 -9.71 -0.56
CA GLU A 59 -22.07 -9.85 0.89
C GLU A 59 -20.71 -10.21 1.51
N GLN A 60 -19.97 -11.13 0.89
CA GLN A 60 -18.67 -11.59 1.38
C GLN A 60 -17.57 -10.54 1.19
N THR A 61 -17.46 -9.92 0.01
CA THR A 61 -16.41 -8.93 -0.28
C THR A 61 -16.47 -7.72 0.64
N ALA A 62 -17.67 -7.21 0.94
CA ALA A 62 -17.82 -6.08 1.86
C ALA A 62 -17.28 -6.37 3.27
N SER A 63 -17.39 -7.62 3.73
CA SER A 63 -16.87 -8.04 5.04
C SER A 63 -15.35 -8.30 5.02
N LEU A 64 -14.83 -8.72 3.86
CA LEU A 64 -13.43 -9.16 3.69
C LEU A 64 -12.46 -8.02 3.42
N PHE A 65 -12.92 -6.99 2.70
CA PHE A 65 -12.10 -5.84 2.33
C PHE A 65 -12.53 -4.62 3.14
N GLN A 66 -11.77 -4.31 4.20
CA GLN A 66 -12.06 -3.21 5.11
C GLN A 66 -10.94 -2.17 5.04
N GLY A 67 -11.29 -0.94 4.69
CA GLY A 67 -10.33 0.13 4.45
C GLY A 67 -9.40 -0.22 3.29
N GLU A 68 -8.23 -0.76 3.62
CA GLU A 68 -7.17 -1.14 2.69
C GLU A 68 -6.67 -2.58 2.93
N GLU A 69 -7.38 -3.37 3.74
CA GLU A 69 -6.93 -4.69 4.15
C GLU A 69 -7.90 -5.80 3.71
N ILE A 70 -7.33 -6.90 3.19
CA ILE A 70 -8.05 -8.15 2.95
C ILE A 70 -7.58 -9.18 3.97
N ASN A 71 -8.47 -9.60 4.88
CA ASN A 71 -8.12 -10.59 5.89
C ASN A 71 -7.98 -12.00 5.27
N ILE A 72 -6.79 -12.59 5.38
CA ILE A 72 -6.46 -13.87 4.73
C ILE A 72 -7.20 -15.04 5.39
N ASP A 73 -7.34 -15.04 6.70
CA ASP A 73 -7.99 -16.15 7.41
C ASP A 73 -9.50 -16.15 7.20
N ALA A 74 -10.12 -14.98 7.11
CA ALA A 74 -11.51 -14.82 6.69
C ALA A 74 -11.67 -15.27 5.23
N LEU A 75 -10.76 -14.86 4.34
CA LEU A 75 -10.78 -15.25 2.93
C LEU A 75 -10.69 -16.78 2.76
N LYS A 76 -9.79 -17.45 3.50
CA LYS A 76 -9.60 -18.92 3.48
C LYS A 76 -10.81 -19.71 3.98
N ARG A 77 -11.65 -19.12 4.83
CA ARG A 77 -12.88 -19.77 5.33
C ARG A 77 -14.00 -19.82 4.30
N ASN A 78 -13.88 -19.09 3.19
CA ASN A 78 -14.89 -19.09 2.14
C ASN A 78 -14.66 -20.25 1.15
N PRO A 79 -15.73 -20.76 0.51
CA PRO A 79 -15.64 -21.87 -0.44
C PRO A 79 -14.77 -21.59 -1.67
N SER A 80 -14.68 -20.32 -2.10
CA SER A 80 -13.85 -19.92 -3.25
C SER A 80 -13.05 -18.63 -2.96
N PRO A 81 -11.90 -18.75 -2.27
CA PRO A 81 -11.01 -17.62 -1.98
C PRO A 81 -10.51 -16.91 -3.24
N SER A 82 -10.24 -17.67 -4.31
CA SER A 82 -9.72 -17.12 -5.56
C SER A 82 -10.76 -16.27 -6.31
N SER A 83 -12.03 -16.70 -6.32
CA SER A 83 -13.12 -15.90 -6.90
C SER A 83 -13.29 -14.60 -6.13
N LEU A 84 -13.26 -14.64 -4.80
CA LEU A 84 -13.35 -13.42 -3.99
C LEU A 84 -12.20 -12.46 -4.25
N LEU A 85 -10.96 -12.95 -4.33
CA LEU A 85 -9.82 -12.10 -4.73
C LEU A 85 -10.01 -11.50 -6.12
N TYR A 86 -10.52 -12.27 -7.06
CA TYR A 86 -10.79 -11.79 -8.41
C TYR A 86 -11.77 -10.62 -8.40
N GLU A 87 -12.87 -10.73 -7.66
CA GLU A 87 -13.91 -9.71 -7.55
C GLU A 87 -13.43 -8.46 -6.80
N ILE A 88 -12.56 -8.62 -5.78
CA ILE A 88 -11.98 -7.49 -5.04
C ILE A 88 -10.95 -6.73 -5.89
N LEU A 89 -10.08 -7.45 -6.58
CA LEU A 89 -8.87 -6.88 -7.18
C LEU A 89 -9.04 -6.47 -8.64
N THR A 90 -9.94 -7.10 -9.40
CA THR A 90 -10.18 -6.72 -10.80
C THR A 90 -10.61 -5.25 -10.94
N PRO A 91 -11.55 -4.71 -10.12
CA PRO A 91 -11.92 -3.30 -10.16
C PRO A 91 -10.77 -2.33 -9.83
N LEU A 92 -9.74 -2.82 -9.12
CA LEU A 92 -8.56 -2.05 -8.76
C LEU A 92 -7.47 -2.08 -9.84
N GLY A 93 -7.71 -2.75 -10.98
CA GLY A 93 -6.77 -2.80 -12.11
C GLY A 93 -5.72 -3.91 -11.98
N PHE A 94 -6.03 -5.02 -11.31
CA PHE A 94 -5.19 -6.22 -11.34
C PHE A 94 -5.70 -7.17 -12.42
N ASN A 95 -4.78 -7.76 -13.19
CA ASN A 95 -5.13 -8.77 -14.19
C ASN A 95 -5.23 -10.18 -13.56
N SER A 96 -5.88 -11.11 -14.27
CA SER A 96 -6.15 -12.47 -13.79
C SER A 96 -4.89 -13.26 -13.42
N SER A 97 -3.77 -13.04 -14.11
CA SER A 97 -2.50 -13.72 -13.80
C SER A 97 -1.95 -13.28 -12.45
N VAL A 98 -1.91 -11.96 -12.22
CA VAL A 98 -1.43 -11.39 -10.94
C VAL A 98 -2.35 -11.81 -9.79
N ILE A 99 -3.66 -11.85 -10.02
CA ILE A 99 -4.63 -12.32 -9.03
C ILE A 99 -4.38 -13.81 -8.69
N GLY A 100 -4.06 -14.63 -9.68
CA GLY A 100 -3.61 -16.01 -9.48
C GLY A 100 -2.38 -16.08 -8.58
N ASP A 101 -1.34 -15.29 -8.88
CA ASP A 101 -0.12 -15.24 -8.07
C ASP A 101 -0.37 -14.78 -6.62
N ILE A 102 -1.34 -13.86 -6.42
CA ILE A 102 -1.78 -13.42 -5.09
C ILE A 102 -2.46 -14.57 -4.36
N ALA A 103 -3.38 -15.29 -5.01
CA ALA A 103 -4.08 -16.43 -4.41
C ALA A 103 -3.12 -17.56 -4.01
N GLU A 104 -2.09 -17.84 -4.81
CA GLU A 104 -1.05 -18.80 -4.45
C GLU A 104 -0.20 -18.35 -3.26
N SER A 105 -0.16 -17.05 -2.98
CA SER A 105 0.64 -16.46 -1.90
C SER A 105 -0.06 -16.35 -0.54
N LEU A 106 -1.26 -16.92 -0.39
CA LEU A 106 -2.02 -16.92 0.88
C LEU A 106 -1.23 -17.51 2.06
N ASN A 107 -0.27 -18.40 1.80
CA ASN A 107 0.62 -19.02 2.79
C ASN A 107 2.10 -18.62 2.63
N ALA A 108 2.38 -17.64 1.76
CA ALA A 108 3.75 -17.19 1.53
C ALA A 108 4.27 -16.33 2.71
N THR A 109 5.59 -16.19 2.75
CA THR A 109 6.25 -15.30 3.71
C THR A 109 5.82 -13.83 3.51
N PRO A 110 5.66 -13.04 4.59
CA PRO A 110 5.36 -11.62 4.49
C PRO A 110 6.39 -10.84 3.66
N GLY A 111 5.95 -9.74 3.06
CA GLY A 111 6.79 -8.83 2.26
C GLY A 111 6.74 -9.06 0.75
N LYS A 112 6.08 -10.13 0.26
CA LYS A 112 5.83 -10.30 -1.17
C LYS A 112 4.90 -9.21 -1.68
N GLN A 113 5.22 -8.63 -2.83
CA GLN A 113 4.46 -7.55 -3.46
C GLN A 113 3.93 -7.99 -4.82
N PHE A 114 2.74 -7.49 -5.17
CA PHE A 114 2.09 -7.71 -6.45
C PHE A 114 1.62 -6.37 -6.99
N LEU A 115 1.95 -6.08 -8.24
CA LEU A 115 1.70 -4.78 -8.85
C LEU A 115 0.47 -4.89 -9.77
N GLY A 116 -0.45 -3.95 -9.62
CA GLY A 116 -1.51 -3.66 -10.59
C GLY A 116 -1.23 -2.32 -11.27
N ASP A 117 -2.25 -1.76 -11.92
CA ASP A 117 -2.10 -0.52 -12.70
C ASP A 117 -1.83 0.72 -11.83
N ARG A 118 -2.59 0.88 -10.74
CA ARG A 118 -2.51 2.03 -9.82
C ARG A 118 -2.29 1.65 -8.36
N PHE A 119 -2.44 0.37 -8.05
CA PHE A 119 -2.35 -0.16 -6.71
C PHE A 119 -1.35 -1.31 -6.67
N ARG A 120 -0.87 -1.63 -5.48
CA ARG A 120 -0.13 -2.85 -5.18
C ARG A 120 -0.78 -3.59 -4.03
N VAL A 121 -0.61 -4.90 -4.03
CA VAL A 121 -0.94 -5.77 -2.90
C VAL A 121 0.35 -6.18 -2.20
N ILE A 122 0.41 -6.00 -0.89
CA ILE A 122 1.52 -6.42 -0.04
C ILE A 122 1.04 -7.56 0.85
N LYS A 123 1.72 -8.69 0.83
CA LYS A 123 1.50 -9.78 1.78
C LYS A 123 2.01 -9.35 3.17
N ASP A 124 1.11 -9.22 4.14
CA ASP A 124 1.49 -8.94 5.54
C ASP A 124 0.84 -9.95 6.50
N ARG A 125 1.64 -10.86 7.07
CA ARG A 125 1.19 -11.87 8.06
C ARG A 125 -0.17 -12.53 7.80
N GLU A 126 -1.26 -11.99 8.35
CA GLU A 126 -2.63 -12.52 8.29
C GLU A 126 -3.55 -11.71 7.35
N ALA A 127 -2.98 -10.74 6.62
CA ALA A 127 -3.69 -9.88 5.70
C ALA A 127 -2.92 -9.66 4.38
N PHE A 128 -3.66 -9.16 3.39
CA PHE A 128 -3.11 -8.47 2.24
C PHE A 128 -3.43 -6.99 2.36
N LEU A 129 -2.41 -6.14 2.25
CA LEU A 129 -2.57 -4.69 2.26
C LEU A 129 -2.64 -4.18 0.83
N VAL A 130 -3.73 -3.54 0.47
CA VAL A 130 -3.96 -2.90 -0.82
C VAL A 130 -3.59 -1.42 -0.68
N THR A 131 -2.51 -0.99 -1.33
CA THR A 131 -2.03 0.40 -1.25
C THR A 131 -1.90 0.99 -2.64
N ALA A 132 -2.03 2.31 -2.76
CA ALA A 132 -1.66 2.98 -4.00
C ALA A 132 -0.19 2.70 -4.32
N LEU A 133 0.15 2.64 -5.61
CA LEU A 133 1.55 2.63 -6.00
C LEU A 133 2.18 3.94 -5.50
N PRO A 134 3.40 3.89 -4.91
CA PRO A 134 4.09 5.10 -4.54
C PRO A 134 4.28 5.96 -5.81
N GLU A 135 3.77 7.19 -5.78
CA GLU A 135 4.02 8.15 -6.85
C GLU A 135 5.54 8.28 -7.03
N THR A 136 6.02 8.24 -8.27
CA THR A 136 7.44 8.40 -8.62
C THR A 136 8.00 9.79 -8.24
N GLU A 137 7.21 10.63 -7.55
CA GLU A 137 7.51 12.04 -7.33
C GLU A 137 8.11 12.29 -5.94
N THR A 138 9.41 12.58 -6.02
CA THR A 138 10.25 13.31 -5.05
C THR A 138 10.57 12.54 -3.77
N THR A 139 11.83 12.08 -3.69
CA THR A 139 12.50 11.90 -2.40
C THR A 139 12.54 13.27 -1.72
N SER A 140 11.47 13.64 -1.01
CA SER A 140 11.34 14.93 -0.36
C SER A 140 12.29 14.94 0.84
N ILE A 141 13.52 15.36 0.57
CA ILE A 141 14.50 15.67 1.60
C ILE A 141 14.20 17.10 2.02
N TYR A 142 13.91 17.28 3.30
CA TYR A 142 13.69 18.58 3.91
C TYR A 142 14.92 18.96 4.71
N THR A 143 15.36 20.19 4.54
CA THR A 143 16.55 20.72 5.19
C THR A 143 16.10 21.60 6.37
N ILE A 144 16.69 21.38 7.54
CA ILE A 144 16.47 22.17 8.74
C ILE A 144 17.78 22.92 9.03
N GLU A 145 17.76 24.22 8.76
CA GLU A 145 18.85 25.13 9.10
C GLU A 145 18.88 25.39 10.61
N GLU A 146 20.02 25.84 11.12
CA GLU A 146 20.25 26.05 12.56
C GLU A 146 19.20 26.94 13.24
N ASP A 147 18.81 28.02 12.58
CA ASP A 147 17.88 29.02 13.11
C ASP A 147 16.41 28.74 12.74
N THR A 148 16.10 27.55 12.21
CA THR A 148 14.74 27.17 11.82
C THR A 148 13.88 26.99 13.07
N PRO A 149 12.83 27.82 13.29
CA PRO A 149 12.02 27.73 14.52
C PRO A 149 10.95 26.63 14.44
N SER A 150 10.51 26.28 13.23
CA SER A 150 9.48 25.27 13.00
C SER A 150 9.49 24.79 11.56
N LEU A 151 8.90 23.61 11.37
CA LEU A 151 8.68 23.02 10.06
C LEU A 151 7.20 22.60 9.96
N THR A 152 6.52 22.90 8.86
CA THR A 152 5.11 22.52 8.67
C THR A 152 4.93 21.35 7.70
N LYS A 153 5.96 21.00 6.95
CA LYS A 153 5.98 19.86 6.01
C LYS A 153 7.33 19.14 6.10
N PRO A 154 7.38 17.81 6.09
CA PRO A 154 6.28 16.87 5.88
C PRO A 154 5.48 16.58 7.16
N LEU A 155 5.97 17.07 8.30
CA LEU A 155 5.39 16.91 9.62
C LEU A 155 5.44 18.28 10.31
N SER A 156 4.42 18.61 11.09
CA SER A 156 4.44 19.80 11.94
C SER A 156 5.41 19.58 13.10
N MET A 157 6.47 20.39 13.17
CA MET A 157 7.50 20.30 14.19
C MET A 157 7.85 21.68 14.73
N GLU A 158 8.03 21.76 16.03
CA GLU A 158 8.61 22.92 16.70
C GLU A 158 10.05 22.64 17.09
N ILE A 159 10.94 23.60 16.85
CA ILE A 159 12.38 23.47 17.05
C ILE A 159 12.84 24.58 17.97
N ARG A 160 13.46 24.21 19.09
CA ARG A 160 13.93 25.15 20.11
C ARG A 160 15.38 24.86 20.48
N SER A 161 16.19 25.91 20.45
CA SER A 161 17.54 25.92 21.01
C SER A 161 17.47 26.45 22.45
N LEU A 162 17.95 25.65 23.41
CA LEU A 162 17.88 25.97 24.84
C LEU A 162 19.26 25.80 25.50
N GLU A 163 19.52 26.55 26.57
CA GLU A 163 20.71 26.38 27.41
C GLU A 163 20.38 25.53 28.65
N MET A 164 21.33 24.72 29.10
CA MET A 164 21.17 23.91 30.31
C MET A 164 21.12 24.79 31.57
N PRO A 165 20.32 24.40 32.60
CA PRO A 165 19.59 23.13 32.73
C PRO A 165 18.21 23.15 32.07
N VAL A 166 17.86 22.05 31.37
CA VAL A 166 16.55 21.84 30.75
C VAL A 166 15.92 20.54 31.25
N ALA A 167 14.59 20.54 31.47
CA ALA A 167 13.84 19.33 31.74
C ALA A 167 13.75 18.47 30.47
N ILE A 168 14.38 17.29 30.47
CA ILE A 168 14.37 16.38 29.32
C ILE A 168 13.06 15.61 29.29
N GLU A 169 12.25 15.84 28.27
CA GLU A 169 11.04 15.07 28.01
C GLU A 169 11.36 13.65 27.55
N LYS A 170 10.77 12.65 28.21
CA LYS A 170 10.97 11.23 27.88
C LYS A 170 9.75 10.67 27.15
N ASN A 171 9.43 11.25 26.01
CA ASN A 171 8.37 10.75 25.14
C ASN A 171 8.93 10.47 23.73
N LYS A 172 8.11 9.86 22.88
CA LYS A 172 8.52 9.49 21.51
C LYS A 172 8.41 10.64 20.51
N SER A 173 7.59 11.65 20.82
CA SER A 173 7.29 12.80 19.95
C SER A 173 8.31 13.93 20.08
N THR A 174 9.14 13.91 21.13
CA THR A 174 10.12 14.94 21.44
C THR A 174 11.53 14.35 21.41
N LEU A 175 12.39 14.93 20.58
CA LEU A 175 13.83 14.73 20.58
C LEU A 175 14.48 15.80 21.45
N THR A 176 15.43 15.41 22.30
CA THR A 176 16.31 16.35 23.01
C THR A 176 17.74 15.83 22.91
N VAL A 177 18.59 16.59 22.23
CA VAL A 177 19.96 16.19 21.90
C VAL A 177 20.95 17.31 22.22
N ASP A 178 22.21 16.94 22.41
CA ASP A 178 23.29 17.91 22.55
C ASP A 178 23.46 18.66 21.23
N ARG A 179 23.21 19.98 21.26
CA ARG A 179 23.30 20.84 20.08
C ARG A 179 24.72 20.83 19.51
N ASP A 180 25.74 20.79 20.35
CA ASP A 180 27.13 20.95 19.95
C ASP A 180 27.69 19.71 19.22
N LEU A 181 26.97 18.58 19.27
CA LEU A 181 27.30 17.35 18.53
C LEU A 181 26.69 17.32 17.12
N LEU A 182 25.80 18.27 16.78
CA LEU A 182 25.12 18.31 15.50
C LEU A 182 25.86 19.19 14.47
N HIS A 183 25.98 18.66 13.27
CA HIS A 183 26.33 19.35 12.03
C HIS A 183 25.07 19.76 11.28
N PHE A 184 24.96 21.05 10.99
CA PHE A 184 23.86 21.63 10.21
C PHE A 184 24.26 21.81 8.74
N PRO A 185 23.29 21.79 7.81
CA PRO A 185 21.86 21.60 8.10
C PRO A 185 21.50 20.14 8.43
N LEU A 186 20.43 19.97 9.22
CA LEU A 186 19.88 18.64 9.45
C LEU A 186 19.01 18.22 8.27
N LEU A 187 19.02 16.94 7.94
CA LEU A 187 18.26 16.39 6.82
C LEU A 187 17.13 15.51 7.34
N LEU A 188 15.90 15.85 6.99
CA LEU A 188 14.71 15.05 7.25
C LEU A 188 14.30 14.35 5.96
N ARG A 189 14.37 13.01 5.94
CA ARG A 189 14.01 12.19 4.77
C ARG A 189 13.32 10.90 5.18
N ARG A 190 12.73 10.18 4.22
CA ARG A 190 12.32 8.79 4.44
C ARG A 190 13.54 7.91 4.69
N TRP A 191 13.38 6.85 5.48
CA TRP A 191 14.45 5.89 5.71
C TRP A 191 14.87 5.20 4.39
N GLN A 192 16.10 4.72 4.33
CA GLN A 192 16.66 4.02 3.18
C GLN A 192 17.31 2.71 3.62
N ALA A 193 17.28 1.71 2.75
CA ALA A 193 17.92 0.44 3.00
C ALA A 193 19.44 0.63 3.24
N GLY A 194 19.93 0.12 4.37
CA GLY A 194 21.31 0.31 4.80
C GLY A 194 21.48 1.33 5.94
N ASP A 195 20.48 2.18 6.19
CA ASP A 195 20.48 3.09 7.31
C ASP A 195 20.68 2.34 8.63
N TRP A 196 21.43 2.96 9.53
CA TRP A 196 21.78 2.41 10.83
C TRP A 196 21.93 3.51 11.86
N PHE A 197 21.86 3.13 13.12
CA PHE A 197 22.04 4.02 14.26
C PHE A 197 22.51 3.25 15.48
N ILE A 198 22.85 3.96 16.55
CA ILE A 198 23.08 3.38 17.87
C ILE A 198 21.86 3.72 18.73
N PRO A 199 20.92 2.80 19.00
CA PRO A 199 19.71 3.14 19.75
C PRO A 199 20.04 3.72 21.12
N PHE A 200 19.33 4.78 21.52
CA PHE A 200 19.52 5.41 22.83
C PHE A 200 19.54 4.39 23.98
N GLY A 201 20.56 4.48 24.83
CA GLY A 201 20.79 3.54 25.94
C GLY A 201 21.58 2.28 25.56
N MET A 202 21.89 2.08 24.27
CA MET A 202 22.70 0.95 23.79
C MET A 202 24.09 1.43 23.32
N LYS A 203 25.05 0.51 23.27
CA LYS A 203 26.41 0.76 22.75
C LYS A 203 26.63 0.21 21.33
N GLY A 204 25.78 -0.73 20.90
CA GLY A 204 25.91 -1.42 19.62
C GLY A 204 25.17 -0.72 18.48
N ARG A 205 25.74 -0.80 17.27
CA ARG A 205 25.09 -0.42 16.02
C ARG A 205 23.93 -1.36 15.71
N LYS A 206 22.83 -0.81 15.19
CA LYS A 206 21.67 -1.55 14.71
C LYS A 206 21.22 -1.01 13.36
N LYS A 207 20.89 -1.90 12.41
CA LYS A 207 20.26 -1.50 11.15
C LYS A 207 18.81 -1.09 11.40
N LEU A 208 18.33 -0.09 10.67
CA LEU A 208 16.93 0.34 10.77
C LEU A 208 15.96 -0.77 10.35
N SER A 209 16.32 -1.56 9.33
CA SER A 209 15.55 -2.74 8.91
C SER A 209 15.29 -3.72 10.06
N ASP A 210 16.30 -3.96 10.89
CA ASP A 210 16.24 -4.90 12.01
C ASP A 210 15.43 -4.29 13.15
N PHE A 211 15.61 -2.99 13.42
CA PHE A 211 14.79 -2.25 14.37
C PHE A 211 13.30 -2.29 14.01
N PHE A 212 12.94 -2.08 12.74
CA PHE A 212 11.54 -2.17 12.29
C PHE A 212 11.00 -3.59 12.32
N THR A 213 11.85 -4.59 12.09
CA THR A 213 11.47 -6.01 12.19
C THR A 213 11.11 -6.38 13.62
N ASP A 214 11.92 -5.97 14.60
CA ASP A 214 11.62 -6.19 16.03
C ASP A 214 10.32 -5.50 16.46
N ARG A 215 10.03 -4.35 15.84
CA ARG A 215 8.79 -3.57 16.02
C ARG A 215 7.59 -4.16 15.29
N LYS A 216 7.78 -5.26 14.56
CA LYS A 216 6.73 -5.93 13.79
C LYS A 216 6.08 -5.03 12.72
N MET A 217 6.78 -3.99 12.26
CA MET A 217 6.28 -3.06 11.23
C MET A 217 6.16 -3.78 9.88
N ASN A 218 5.06 -3.53 9.17
CA ASN A 218 4.87 -4.03 7.82
C ASN A 218 5.70 -3.20 6.82
N LEU A 219 5.68 -3.56 5.53
CA LEU A 219 6.47 -2.86 4.52
C LEU A 219 6.02 -1.42 4.32
N ARG A 220 4.71 -1.15 4.32
CA ARG A 220 4.12 0.19 4.16
C ARG A 220 4.54 1.10 5.32
N ASP A 221 4.36 0.63 6.56
CA ASP A 221 4.73 1.40 7.75
C ASP A 221 6.19 1.83 7.69
N LYS A 222 7.07 0.93 7.22
CA LYS A 222 8.50 1.21 7.04
C LYS A 222 8.70 2.33 6.03
N GLU A 223 8.11 2.24 4.85
CA GLU A 223 8.23 3.28 3.80
C GLU A 223 7.76 4.66 4.29
N GLU A 224 6.86 4.71 5.27
CA GLU A 224 6.38 5.95 5.87
C GLU A 224 7.27 6.49 7.02
N VAL A 225 8.34 5.81 7.40
CA VAL A 225 9.21 6.30 8.49
C VAL A 225 10.08 7.46 8.03
N TRP A 226 9.98 8.57 8.76
CA TRP A 226 10.90 9.71 8.66
C TRP A 226 12.11 9.52 9.58
N VAL A 227 13.27 9.93 9.09
CA VAL A 227 14.53 9.93 9.83
C VAL A 227 15.17 11.32 9.73
N LEU A 228 15.71 11.77 10.86
CA LEU A 228 16.48 13.01 10.96
C LEU A 228 17.97 12.67 10.99
N LEU A 229 18.74 13.30 10.12
CA LEU A 229 20.18 13.12 9.99
C LEU A 229 20.93 14.41 10.26
N SER A 230 22.15 14.26 10.76
CA SER A 230 23.16 15.31 10.84
C SER A 230 24.36 14.89 9.99
N GLY A 231 24.49 15.50 8.80
CA GLY A 231 25.34 14.94 7.74
C GLY A 231 24.83 13.55 7.33
N GLU A 232 25.69 12.53 7.42
CA GLU A 232 25.33 11.13 7.12
C GLU A 232 24.82 10.35 8.34
N ASP A 233 24.93 10.92 9.54
CA ASP A 233 24.62 10.25 10.78
C ASP A 233 23.15 10.41 11.16
N LEU A 234 22.47 9.29 11.40
CA LEU A 234 21.11 9.29 11.93
C LEU A 234 21.10 9.81 13.37
N VAL A 235 20.28 10.83 13.61
CA VAL A 235 20.08 11.46 14.93
C VAL A 235 18.80 10.92 15.57
N TRP A 236 17.74 10.74 14.78
CA TRP A 236 16.43 10.35 15.30
C TRP A 236 15.61 9.61 14.26
N ILE A 237 15.06 8.45 14.67
CA ILE A 237 13.91 7.86 13.98
C ILE A 237 12.69 8.62 14.49
N VAL A 238 12.16 9.50 13.65
CA VAL A 238 11.15 10.50 14.03
C VAL A 238 9.91 9.80 14.60
N GLY A 239 9.44 10.26 15.76
CA GLY A 239 8.32 9.63 16.48
C GLY A 239 8.69 8.30 17.18
N GLU A 240 9.97 7.92 17.21
CA GLU A 240 10.40 6.65 17.78
C GLU A 240 11.62 6.75 18.70
N ARG A 241 12.84 6.59 18.17
CA ARG A 241 14.04 6.36 18.98
C ARG A 241 15.19 7.26 18.54
N PRO A 242 15.82 8.03 19.46
CA PRO A 242 17.01 8.79 19.14
C PRO A 242 18.27 7.92 19.08
N ASP A 243 19.30 8.43 18.42
CA ASP A 243 20.65 7.87 18.42
C ASP A 243 21.40 8.29 19.70
N ASN A 244 22.04 7.31 20.35
CA ASN A 244 22.75 7.43 21.60
C ASN A 244 23.98 8.36 21.53
N ARG A 245 24.51 8.61 20.32
CA ARG A 245 25.69 9.45 20.10
C ARG A 245 25.41 10.93 20.36
N PHE A 246 24.19 11.39 20.10
CA PHE A 246 23.78 12.80 20.26
C PHE A 246 23.12 13.09 21.61
N ARG A 247 23.21 12.16 22.57
CA ARG A 247 22.54 12.31 23.87
C ARG A 247 23.07 13.50 24.67
N VAL A 248 22.17 14.12 25.43
CA VAL A 248 22.54 15.08 26.47
C VAL A 248 23.32 14.38 27.59
N THR A 249 24.38 15.03 28.07
CA THR A 249 25.21 14.59 29.19
C THR A 249 25.42 15.73 30.18
N GLU A 250 26.08 15.46 31.30
CA GLU A 250 26.46 16.51 32.28
C GLU A 250 27.37 17.60 31.69
N LYS A 251 28.04 17.32 30.57
CA LYS A 251 28.93 18.27 29.89
C LYS A 251 28.20 19.15 28.87
N THR A 252 26.96 18.80 28.52
CA THR A 252 26.19 19.49 27.50
C THR A 252 25.82 20.89 28.01
N LYS A 253 26.07 21.91 27.19
CA LYS A 253 25.74 23.30 27.52
C LYS A 253 24.50 23.79 26.80
N ARG A 254 24.38 23.41 25.53
CA ARG A 254 23.28 23.79 24.64
C ARG A 254 22.57 22.54 24.17
N VAL A 255 21.26 22.57 24.14
CA VAL A 255 20.42 21.47 23.65
C VAL A 255 19.55 21.94 22.51
N LEU A 256 19.35 21.05 21.54
CA LEU A 256 18.31 21.22 20.53
C LEU A 256 17.15 20.31 20.90
N GLN A 257 15.97 20.92 21.02
CA GLN A 257 14.71 20.22 21.22
C GLN A 257 13.87 20.29 19.95
N ILE A 258 13.41 19.13 19.46
CA ILE A 258 12.50 19.03 18.31
C ILE A 258 11.28 18.26 18.75
N SER A 259 10.10 18.87 18.65
CA SER A 259 8.85 18.26 19.08
C SER A 259 7.88 18.15 17.90
N ILE A 260 7.32 16.97 17.68
CA ILE A 260 6.24 16.76 16.70
C ILE A 260 4.96 17.33 17.31
N CYS A 261 4.34 18.28 16.61
CA CYS A 261 3.03 18.78 16.96
C CYS A 261 1.97 17.82 16.38
N PRO A 262 0.95 17.42 17.15
CA PRO A 262 -0.21 16.76 16.56
C PRO A 262 -0.81 17.67 15.49
N GLU A 263 -1.19 17.11 14.34
CA GLU A 263 -2.03 17.84 13.40
C GLU A 263 -3.34 18.16 14.12
N ASN A 264 -3.66 19.45 14.26
CA ASN A 264 -5.01 19.86 14.64
C ASN A 264 -5.93 19.42 13.49
N VAL A 265 -6.61 18.30 13.68
CA VAL A 265 -7.73 17.86 12.82
C VAL A 265 -8.87 18.85 12.94
#